data_AF-A0AAD5LEQ5-F1
#
_entry.id   AF-A0AAD5LEQ5-F1
#
_cell.length_a   1.000
_cell.length_b   1.000
_cell.length_c   1.000
_cell.angle_alpha   90.00
_cell.angle_beta   90.00
_cell.angle_gamma   90.00
#
_symmetry.space_group_name_H-M   'P 1'
#
loop_
_entity.id
_entity.type
_entity.pdbx_description
1 polymer ?
#
loop_
_entity_poly.entity_id
_entity_poly.type
_entity_poly.pdbx_seq_one_letter_code
_entity_poly.pdbx_strand_id
1 'polypeptide(L)'
;MTVLKMLEAACLAVNSPDKAKRAEAEVVLDHFKRSPTAVEDSMALLSPATPAVVLFYCVATIRESTLKRWALLTASQKAQPLDGMMQFLWAHYGDLPPFVSGSMLQTIVLLMKRGWLERSADEQLAVLRHIGSMMAENNGAADAGAETRRRLIAAKWIHAFVTEFSTG
;
A
#
# COMPACT_ATOMS: atom_id res chain seq x y z
N MET A 1 -0.73 -26.38 -3.63
CA MET A 1 -0.02 -25.14 -4.03
C MET A 1 -0.46 -24.04 -3.09
N THR A 2 0.45 -23.28 -2.47
CA THR A 2 0.07 -22.19 -1.56
C THR A 2 -0.46 -20.99 -2.35
N VAL A 3 -1.30 -20.15 -1.73
CA VAL A 3 -1.82 -18.91 -2.36
C VAL A 3 -0.68 -18.03 -2.88
N LEU A 4 0.39 -17.89 -2.10
CA LEU A 4 1.59 -17.15 -2.50
C LEU A 4 2.20 -17.67 -3.81
N LYS A 5 2.44 -18.99 -3.92
CA LYS A 5 3.04 -19.59 -5.12
C LYS A 5 2.13 -19.47 -6.35
N MET A 6 0.82 -19.58 -6.13
CA MET A 6 -0.19 -19.40 -7.20
C MET A 6 -0.18 -17.96 -7.72
N LEU A 7 -0.20 -16.97 -6.82
CA LEU A 7 -0.16 -15.55 -7.19
C LEU A 7 1.15 -15.17 -7.85
N GLU A 8 2.29 -15.68 -7.36
CA GLU A 8 3.59 -15.44 -7.96
C GLU A 8 3.63 -15.95 -9.41
N ALA A 9 3.22 -17.20 -9.64
CA ALA A 9 3.16 -17.79 -10.97
C ALA A 9 2.26 -16.97 -11.91
N ALA A 10 1.08 -16.54 -11.43
CA ALA A 10 0.17 -15.72 -12.22
C ALA A 10 0.74 -14.32 -12.52
N CYS A 11 1.33 -13.64 -11.53
CA CYS A 11 1.95 -12.32 -11.72
C CYS A 11 3.07 -12.35 -12.76
N LEU A 12 3.89 -13.41 -12.77
CA LEU A 12 4.94 -13.59 -13.77
C LEU A 12 4.37 -13.90 -15.15
N ALA A 13 3.30 -14.69 -15.22
CA ALA A 13 2.68 -15.11 -16.47
C ALA A 13 1.89 -14.01 -17.20
N VAL A 14 1.46 -12.94 -16.51
CA VAL A 14 0.78 -11.78 -17.14
C VAL A 14 1.61 -11.10 -18.23
N ASN A 15 2.94 -11.18 -18.16
CA ASN A 15 3.84 -10.63 -19.17
C ASN A 15 4.33 -11.69 -20.18
N SER A 16 3.72 -12.87 -20.20
CA SER A 16 4.13 -13.95 -21.12
C SER A 16 3.87 -13.57 -22.59
N PRO A 17 4.77 -13.91 -23.54
CA PRO A 17 4.48 -13.76 -24.96
C PRO A 17 3.32 -14.66 -25.42
N ASP A 18 3.01 -15.72 -24.67
CA ASP A 18 1.90 -16.63 -24.93
C ASP A 18 0.57 -16.04 -24.44
N LYS A 19 -0.36 -15.80 -25.37
CA LYS A 19 -1.68 -15.23 -25.07
C LYS A 19 -2.51 -16.14 -24.16
N ALA A 20 -2.42 -17.46 -24.31
CA ALA A 20 -3.21 -18.39 -23.51
C ALA A 20 -2.76 -18.36 -22.05
N LYS A 21 -1.44 -18.35 -21.81
CA LYS A 21 -0.86 -18.22 -20.47
C LYS A 21 -1.21 -16.90 -19.79
N ARG A 22 -1.21 -15.79 -20.54
CA ARG A 22 -1.65 -14.49 -20.00
C ARG A 22 -3.12 -14.52 -19.57
N ALA A 23 -4.00 -15.05 -20.41
CA ALA A 23 -5.42 -15.14 -20.10
C ALA A 23 -5.69 -16.02 -18.87
N GLU A 24 -5.00 -17.16 -18.75
CA GLU A 24 -5.11 -18.02 -17.56
C GLU A 24 -4.64 -17.30 -16.29
N ALA A 25 -3.52 -16.57 -16.37
CA ALA A 25 -3.01 -15.77 -15.25
C ALA A 25 -3.98 -14.67 -14.84
N GLU A 26 -4.57 -13.95 -15.79
CA GLU A 26 -5.58 -12.92 -15.53
C GLU A 26 -6.80 -13.48 -14.80
N VAL A 27 -7.27 -14.68 -15.18
CA VAL A 27 -8.37 -15.37 -14.50
C VAL A 27 -8.02 -15.68 -13.04
N VAL A 28 -6.82 -16.19 -12.78
CA VAL A 28 -6.36 -16.50 -11.42
C VAL A 28 -6.30 -15.25 -10.55
N LEU A 29 -5.71 -14.17 -11.08
CA LEU A 29 -5.59 -12.90 -10.37
C LEU A 29 -6.99 -12.30 -10.10
N ASP A 30 -7.84 -12.18 -11.13
CA ASP A 30 -9.20 -11.66 -10.99
C ASP A 30 -10.03 -12.49 -10.00
N HIS A 31 -9.90 -13.82 -10.01
CA HIS A 31 -10.55 -14.68 -9.02
C HIS A 31 -10.13 -14.34 -7.59
N PHE A 32 -8.82 -14.21 -7.33
CA PHE A 32 -8.32 -13.81 -6.01
C PHE A 32 -8.88 -12.45 -5.59
N LYS A 33 -8.87 -11.47 -6.50
CA LYS A 33 -9.33 -10.10 -6.22
C LYS A 33 -10.82 -10.02 -5.87
N ARG A 34 -11.63 -10.90 -6.45
CA ARG A 34 -13.08 -10.99 -6.19
C ARG A 34 -13.42 -11.69 -4.88
N SER A 35 -12.46 -12.33 -4.21
CA SER A 35 -12.70 -12.97 -2.92
C SER A 35 -13.21 -11.95 -1.88
N PRO A 36 -14.21 -12.32 -1.04
CA PRO A 36 -14.64 -11.48 0.09
C PRO A 36 -13.51 -11.11 1.05
N THR A 37 -12.50 -11.99 1.16
CA THR A 37 -11.31 -11.88 2.03
C THR A 37 -10.11 -11.26 1.31
N ALA A 38 -10.24 -10.80 0.05
CA ALA A 38 -9.11 -10.38 -0.76
C ALA A 38 -8.23 -9.29 -0.11
N VAL A 39 -8.83 -8.37 0.65
CA VAL A 39 -8.08 -7.34 1.40
C VAL A 39 -7.30 -7.98 2.55
N GLU A 40 -7.95 -8.82 3.35
CA GLU A 40 -7.34 -9.50 4.50
C GLU A 40 -6.19 -10.42 4.06
N ASP A 41 -6.42 -11.22 3.01
CA ASP A 41 -5.42 -12.11 2.43
C ASP A 41 -4.24 -11.32 1.85
N SER A 42 -4.51 -10.19 1.17
CA SER A 42 -3.45 -9.32 0.65
C SER A 42 -2.63 -8.67 1.76
N MET A 43 -3.27 -8.27 2.87
CA MET A 43 -2.58 -7.73 4.05
C MET A 43 -1.71 -8.81 4.72
N ALA A 44 -2.20 -10.05 4.82
CA ALA A 44 -1.43 -11.17 5.36
C ALA A 44 -0.20 -11.53 4.50
N LEU A 45 -0.21 -11.18 3.22
CA LEU A 45 0.91 -11.38 2.30
C LEU A 45 1.91 -10.21 2.30
N LEU A 46 1.67 -9.11 3.05
CA LEU A 46 2.65 -8.05 3.24
C LEU A 46 3.77 -8.50 4.19
N SER A 47 4.78 -9.15 3.60
CA SER A 47 5.94 -9.70 4.30
C SER A 47 7.20 -9.45 3.49
N PRO A 48 8.37 -9.23 4.14
CA PRO A 48 9.65 -9.10 3.42
C PRO A 48 10.03 -10.35 2.63
N ALA A 49 9.47 -11.52 2.96
CA ALA A 49 9.69 -12.76 2.22
C ALA A 49 8.80 -12.88 0.96
N THR A 50 7.81 -12.00 0.79
CA THR A 50 6.89 -12.04 -0.35
C THR A 50 7.57 -11.45 -1.59
N PRO A 51 7.52 -12.13 -2.76
CA PRO A 51 8.07 -11.61 -4.00
C PRO A 51 7.48 -10.25 -4.37
N ALA A 52 8.32 -9.34 -4.86
CA ALA A 52 7.93 -7.96 -5.14
C ALA A 52 6.75 -7.83 -6.12
N VAL A 53 6.64 -8.73 -7.11
CA VAL A 53 5.50 -8.76 -8.05
C VAL A 53 4.19 -9.10 -7.34
N VAL A 54 4.23 -9.98 -6.33
CA VAL A 54 3.06 -10.32 -5.51
C VAL A 54 2.74 -9.18 -4.56
N LEU A 55 3.73 -8.55 -3.92
CA LEU A 55 3.50 -7.36 -3.09
C LEU A 55 2.81 -6.25 -3.88
N PHE A 56 3.28 -5.96 -5.09
CA PHE A 56 2.66 -4.97 -5.96
C PHE A 56 1.20 -5.32 -6.29
N TYR A 57 0.93 -6.59 -6.60
CA TYR A 57 -0.42 -7.08 -6.85
C TYR A 57 -1.34 -7.01 -5.61
N CYS A 58 -0.83 -7.35 -4.43
CA CYS A 58 -1.55 -7.24 -3.16
C CYS A 58 -1.91 -5.79 -2.86
N VAL A 59 -0.98 -4.85 -3.06
CA VAL A 59 -1.26 -3.41 -2.91
C VAL A 59 -2.38 -2.95 -3.85
N ALA A 60 -2.33 -3.34 -5.13
CA ALA A 60 -3.38 -3.01 -6.09
C ALA A 60 -4.73 -3.63 -5.71
N THR A 61 -4.72 -4.87 -5.19
CA THR A 61 -5.92 -5.56 -4.70
C THR A 61 -6.51 -4.85 -3.49
N ILE A 62 -5.70 -4.47 -2.50
CA ILE A 62 -6.12 -3.69 -1.34
C ILE A 62 -6.77 -2.38 -1.80
N ARG A 63 -6.13 -1.65 -2.73
CA ARG A 63 -6.65 -0.39 -3.28
C ARG A 63 -8.03 -0.59 -3.89
N GLU A 64 -8.13 -1.47 -4.87
CA GLU A 64 -9.33 -1.65 -5.69
C GLU A 64 -10.49 -2.22 -4.87
N SER A 65 -10.23 -3.25 -4.06
CA SER A 65 -11.26 -3.89 -3.24
C SER A 65 -11.76 -2.97 -2.13
N THR A 66 -10.87 -2.19 -1.50
CA THR A 66 -11.25 -1.20 -0.48
C THR A 66 -12.09 -0.07 -1.08
N LEU A 67 -11.65 0.51 -2.21
CA LEU A 67 -12.38 1.59 -2.89
C LEU A 67 -13.76 1.13 -3.38
N LYS A 68 -13.84 -0.06 -3.99
CA LYS A 68 -15.10 -0.62 -4.50
C LYS A 68 -16.15 -0.79 -3.41
N ARG A 69 -15.72 -1.14 -2.19
CA ARG A 69 -16.61 -1.41 -1.05
C ARG A 69 -16.70 -0.24 -0.07
N TRP A 70 -16.05 0.90 -0.36
CA TRP A 70 -15.79 1.97 0.62
C TRP A 70 -17.01 2.38 1.45
N ALA A 71 -18.16 2.59 0.80
CA ALA A 71 -19.40 3.02 1.46
C ALA A 71 -19.98 1.98 2.44
N LEU A 72 -19.61 0.70 2.29
CA LEU A 72 -20.07 -0.42 3.11
C LEU A 72 -19.09 -0.75 4.25
N LEU A 73 -17.90 -0.14 4.27
CA LEU A 73 -16.87 -0.43 5.27
C LEU A 73 -17.09 0.40 6.53
N THR A 74 -16.87 -0.24 7.68
CA THR A 74 -16.75 0.45 8.98
C THR A 74 -15.49 1.31 9.02
N ALA A 75 -15.41 2.25 9.97
CA ALA A 75 -14.21 3.06 10.17
C ALA A 75 -12.95 2.20 10.41
N SER A 76 -13.07 1.13 11.21
CA SER A 76 -11.97 0.19 11.46
C SER A 76 -11.51 -0.52 10.18
N GLN A 77 -12.44 -1.00 9.35
CA GLN A 77 -12.10 -1.65 8.08
C GLN A 77 -11.47 -0.71 7.05
N LYS A 78 -11.74 0.61 7.14
CA LYS A 78 -11.08 1.64 6.33
C LYS A 78 -9.66 1.95 6.83
N ALA A 79 -9.48 1.96 8.15
CA ALA A 79 -8.20 2.30 8.79
C ALA A 79 -7.19 1.14 8.71
N GLN A 80 -7.62 -0.10 8.92
CA GLN A 80 -6.72 -1.26 9.01
C GLN A 80 -5.76 -1.41 7.81
N PRO A 81 -6.19 -1.30 6.53
CA PRO A 81 -5.27 -1.42 5.41
C PRO A 81 -4.29 -0.24 5.34
N LEU A 82 -4.74 0.97 5.68
CA LEU A 82 -3.88 2.16 5.74
C LEU A 82 -2.76 1.98 6.76
N ASP A 83 -3.13 1.64 8.00
CA ASP A 83 -2.18 1.52 9.11
C ASP A 83 -1.20 0.37 8.87
N GLY A 84 -1.69 -0.78 8.38
CA GLY A 84 -0.83 -1.92 8.12
C GLY A 84 0.13 -1.70 6.94
N MET A 85 -0.32 -1.09 5.83
CA MET A 85 0.59 -0.73 4.74
C MET A 85 1.61 0.33 5.19
N MET A 86 1.19 1.30 6.02
CA MET A 86 2.09 2.30 6.59
C MET A 86 3.17 1.64 7.44
N GLN A 87 2.79 0.79 8.40
CA GLN A 87 3.76 0.08 9.24
C GLN A 87 4.73 -0.77 8.42
N PHE A 88 4.22 -1.51 7.44
CA PHE A 88 5.06 -2.32 6.56
C PHE A 88 6.02 -1.46 5.74
N LEU A 89 5.54 -0.37 5.16
CA LEU A 89 6.36 0.57 4.40
C LEU A 89 7.46 1.15 5.30
N TRP A 90 7.14 1.63 6.50
CA TRP A 90 8.14 2.20 7.41
C TRP A 90 9.24 1.20 7.79
N ALA A 91 8.88 -0.05 8.07
CA ALA A 91 9.81 -1.08 8.47
C ALA A 91 10.74 -1.51 7.33
N HIS A 92 10.26 -1.54 6.09
CA HIS A 92 10.94 -2.19 4.97
C HIS A 92 11.25 -1.29 3.77
N TYR A 93 10.98 0.02 3.86
CA TYR A 93 11.08 0.94 2.73
C TYR A 93 12.41 0.86 1.97
N GLY A 94 13.54 0.72 2.69
CA GLY A 94 14.87 0.65 2.08
C GLY A 94 15.14 -0.64 1.30
N ASP A 95 14.36 -1.69 1.57
CA ASP A 95 14.51 -3.02 0.97
C ASP A 95 13.47 -3.27 -0.13
N LEU A 96 12.42 -2.44 -0.20
CA LEU A 96 11.36 -2.55 -1.19
C LEU A 96 11.78 -1.94 -2.54
N PRO A 97 11.55 -2.63 -3.66
CA PRO A 97 11.73 -2.03 -4.98
C PRO A 97 10.89 -0.77 -5.16
N PRO A 98 11.38 0.25 -5.90
CA PRO A 98 10.69 1.54 -6.05
C PRO A 98 9.25 1.44 -6.56
N PHE A 99 8.94 0.47 -7.42
CA PHE A 99 7.59 0.27 -7.94
C PHE A 99 6.61 -0.25 -6.87
N VAL A 100 7.10 -1.02 -5.89
CA VAL A 100 6.28 -1.50 -4.76
C VAL A 100 6.06 -0.38 -3.76
N SER A 101 7.14 0.26 -3.29
CA SER A 101 7.04 1.34 -2.30
C SER A 101 6.27 2.54 -2.84
N GLY A 102 6.46 2.90 -4.11
CA GLY A 102 5.69 3.94 -4.79
C GLY A 102 4.21 3.62 -4.92
N SER A 103 3.86 2.40 -5.35
CA SER A 103 2.47 1.95 -5.45
C SER A 103 1.77 1.90 -4.10
N MET A 104 2.45 1.42 -3.07
CA MET A 104 1.93 1.36 -1.70
C MET A 104 1.69 2.76 -1.15
N LEU A 105 2.66 3.66 -1.33
CA LEU A 105 2.56 5.05 -0.94
C LEU A 105 1.37 5.76 -1.60
N GLN A 106 1.22 5.63 -2.92
CA GLN A 106 0.09 6.19 -3.65
C GLN A 106 -1.25 5.60 -3.18
N THR A 107 -1.29 4.28 -2.94
CA THR A 107 -2.49 3.61 -2.45
C THR A 107 -2.91 4.13 -1.07
N ILE A 108 -1.96 4.29 -0.15
CA ILE A 108 -2.19 4.87 1.18
C ILE A 108 -2.82 6.26 1.05
N VAL A 109 -2.19 7.15 0.28
CA VAL A 109 -2.67 8.53 0.15
C VAL A 109 -4.04 8.60 -0.54
N LEU A 110 -4.26 7.80 -1.58
CA LEU A 110 -5.55 7.73 -2.29
C LEU A 110 -6.69 7.30 -1.35
N LEU A 111 -6.46 6.26 -0.55
CA LEU A 111 -7.43 5.81 0.46
C LEU A 111 -7.63 6.84 1.57
N MET A 112 -6.58 7.58 1.95
CA MET A 112 -6.71 8.70 2.89
C MET A 112 -7.58 9.81 2.31
N LYS A 113 -7.35 10.24 1.06
CA LYS A 113 -8.16 11.22 0.35
C LYS A 113 -9.61 10.77 0.26
N ARG A 114 -9.85 9.50 -0.09
CA ARG A 114 -11.21 8.95 -0.21
C ARG A 114 -12.02 9.09 1.08
N GLY A 115 -11.38 8.93 2.23
CA GLY A 115 -11.97 9.10 3.55
C GLY A 115 -11.79 10.48 4.17
N TRP A 116 -11.24 11.46 3.45
CA TRP A 116 -10.84 12.73 4.06
C TRP A 116 -12.02 13.50 4.66
N LEU A 117 -13.12 13.59 3.91
CA LEU A 117 -14.34 14.27 4.34
C LEU A 117 -15.14 13.50 5.41
N GLU A 118 -14.82 12.22 5.62
CA GLU A 118 -15.42 11.42 6.69
C GLU A 118 -14.73 11.64 8.05
N ARG A 119 -13.54 12.27 8.04
CA ARG A 119 -12.77 12.60 9.25
C ARG A 119 -13.19 13.95 9.81
N SER A 120 -13.18 14.04 11.14
CA SER A 120 -13.25 15.30 11.87
C SER A 120 -12.04 16.19 11.59
N ALA A 121 -12.18 17.49 11.84
CA ALA A 121 -11.07 18.44 11.70
C ALA A 121 -9.85 18.07 12.57
N ASP A 122 -10.09 17.52 13.77
CA ASP A 122 -9.02 17.07 14.66
C ASP A 122 -8.27 15.86 14.11
N GLU A 123 -8.98 14.90 13.51
CA GLU A 123 -8.35 13.74 12.86
C GLU A 123 -7.56 14.14 11.61
N GLN A 124 -8.10 15.07 10.81
CA GLN A 124 -7.38 15.65 9.67
C GLN A 124 -6.09 16.34 10.12
N LEU A 125 -6.17 17.13 11.19
CA LEU A 125 -5.01 17.81 11.76
C LEU A 125 -4.00 16.83 12.37
N ALA A 126 -4.47 15.76 13.01
CA ALA A 126 -3.62 14.71 13.56
C ALA A 126 -2.80 14.01 12.46
N VAL A 127 -3.42 13.72 11.31
CA VAL A 127 -2.72 13.22 10.13
C VAL A 127 -1.63 14.21 9.70
N LEU A 128 -1.97 15.49 9.50
CA LEU A 128 -1.03 16.52 9.08
C LEU A 128 0.15 16.68 10.06
N ARG A 129 -0.13 16.65 11.37
CA ARG A 129 0.89 16.68 12.42
C ARG A 129 1.77 15.44 12.40
N HIS A 130 1.20 14.26 12.16
CA HIS A 130 1.97 13.03 12.04
C HIS A 130 2.94 13.13 10.86
N ILE A 131 2.49 13.59 9.68
CA ILE A 131 3.35 13.88 8.52
C ILE A 131 4.52 14.78 8.92
N GLY A 132 4.21 15.92 9.55
CA GLY A 132 5.21 16.91 9.94
C GLY A 132 6.22 16.37 10.96
N SER A 133 5.77 15.58 11.93
CA SER A 133 6.63 14.99 12.96
C SER A 133 7.68 14.03 12.39
N MET A 134 7.38 13.37 11.27
CA MET A 134 8.33 12.45 10.62
C MET A 134 9.47 13.17 9.88
N MET A 135 9.28 14.45 9.55
CA MET A 135 10.34 15.32 9.04
C MET A 135 11.19 15.94 10.15
N ALA A 136 10.67 16.03 11.37
CA ALA A 136 11.36 16.67 12.48
C ALA A 136 12.64 15.91 12.85
N GLU A 137 13.65 16.66 13.30
CA GLU A 137 14.91 16.09 13.74
C GLU A 137 14.71 15.32 15.03
N ASN A 138 15.19 14.09 15.09
CA ASN A 138 15.22 13.33 16.31
C ASN A 138 16.61 13.45 16.93
N ASN A 139 16.78 14.38 17.89
CA ASN A 139 18.07 14.74 18.53
C ASN A 139 18.76 13.58 19.30
N GLY A 140 18.25 12.35 19.19
CA GLY A 140 18.79 11.14 19.82
C GLY A 140 18.97 9.94 18.87
N ALA A 141 18.85 10.12 17.54
CA ALA A 141 19.08 9.02 16.60
C ALA A 141 20.57 8.68 16.49
N ALA A 142 20.97 7.54 17.05
CA ALA A 142 22.36 7.05 17.03
C ALA A 142 22.87 6.67 15.62
N ASP A 143 21.98 6.60 14.62
CA ASP A 143 22.31 6.27 13.23
C ASP A 143 21.80 7.34 12.25
N ALA A 144 22.74 8.09 11.67
CA ALA A 144 22.48 9.09 10.65
C ALA A 144 21.85 8.49 9.36
N GLY A 145 22.10 7.21 9.09
CA GLY A 145 21.52 6.50 7.95
C GLY A 145 20.01 6.28 8.10
N ALA A 146 19.59 5.75 9.25
CA ALA A 146 18.17 5.61 9.61
C ALA A 146 17.45 6.98 9.64
N GLU A 147 18.11 8.01 10.19
CA GLU A 147 17.59 9.38 10.22
C GLU A 147 17.29 9.90 8.81
N THR A 148 18.26 9.75 7.89
CA THR A 148 18.13 10.15 6.48
C THR A 148 17.02 9.37 5.77
N ARG A 149 16.94 8.06 6.01
CA ARG A 149 15.91 7.19 5.41
C ARG A 149 14.50 7.62 5.84
N ARG A 150 14.30 7.90 7.13
CA ARG A 150 13.02 8.38 7.67
C ARG A 150 12.62 9.72 7.04
N ARG A 151 13.54 10.68 6.96
CA ARG A 151 13.29 11.98 6.29
C ARG A 151 12.93 11.80 4.81
N LEU A 152 13.59 10.88 4.10
CA LEU A 152 13.27 10.57 2.71
C LEU A 152 11.86 9.98 2.56
N ILE A 153 11.46 9.04 3.42
CA ILE A 153 10.10 8.46 3.42
C ILE A 153 9.08 9.56 3.68
N ALA A 154 9.30 10.39 4.70
CA ALA A 154 8.42 11.51 5.04
C ALA A 154 8.29 12.51 3.89
N ALA A 155 9.38 12.88 3.22
CA ALA A 155 9.37 13.75 2.06
C ALA A 155 8.58 13.16 0.89
N LYS A 156 8.75 11.86 0.59
CA LYS A 156 7.94 11.19 -0.43
C LYS A 156 6.47 11.12 -0.05
N TRP A 157 6.17 10.92 1.22
CA TRP A 157 4.80 10.89 1.72
C TRP A 157 4.11 12.25 1.60
N ILE A 158 4.78 13.34 1.97
CA ILE A 158 4.31 14.72 1.71
C ILE A 158 4.07 14.94 0.22
N HIS A 159 5.03 14.57 -0.62
CA HIS A 159 4.92 14.74 -2.07
C HIS A 159 3.71 13.97 -2.63
N ALA A 160 3.56 12.70 -2.25
CA ALA A 160 2.41 11.90 -2.67
C ALA A 160 1.08 12.49 -2.17
N PHE A 161 1.04 12.94 -0.92
CA PHE A 161 -0.12 13.61 -0.32
C PHE A 161 -0.53 14.85 -1.11
N VAL A 162 0.39 15.78 -1.33
CA VAL A 162 0.11 17.01 -2.08
C VAL A 162 -0.29 16.70 -3.51
N THR A 163 0.39 15.76 -4.18
CA THR A 163 0.07 15.38 -5.57
C THR A 163 -1.35 14.86 -5.68
N GLU A 164 -1.71 13.87 -4.86
CA GLU A 164 -3.02 13.22 -4.90
C GLU A 164 -4.15 14.19 -4.53
N PHE A 165 -3.95 15.05 -3.53
CA PHE A 165 -4.97 16.04 -3.14
C PHE A 165 -5.09 17.23 -4.11
N SER A 166 -4.07 17.48 -4.94
CA SER A 166 -4.10 18.53 -5.97
C SER A 166 -4.71 18.06 -7.28
N THR A 167 -4.69 16.76 -7.56
CA THR A 167 -5.35 16.18 -8.74
C THR A 167 -6.84 15.96 -8.46
N GLY A 168 -7.70 16.68 -9.19
CA GLY A 168 -9.17 16.58 -9.12
C GLY A 168 -9.72 15.41 -9.92
#